data_AF-A0A396H4Z8-F1
#
_entry.id   AF-A0A396H4Z8-F1
#
_cell.length_a   1.000
_cell.length_b   1.000
_cell.length_c   1.000
_cell.angle_alpha   90.00
_cell.angle_beta   90.00
_cell.angle_gamma   90.00
#
_symmetry.space_group_name_H-M   'P 1'
#
loop_
_entity.id
_entity.type
_entity.pdbx_description
1 polymer ?
#
loop_
_entity_poly.entity_id
_entity_poly.type
_entity_poly.pdbx_seq_one_letter_code
_entity_poly.pdbx_strand_id
1 'polypeptide(L)'
;MVYMHAGTNPFEVINQAVKAVEKHMQTFHHREKKRLPSFLDMFGWCTWDAFYTDVTAEGVEEGLKSLSEGGTPPRFLIIDDGWQQIESKAKDPDCVVQEGAQFATMLTGIKENAKFQKNKNGEHNEPTSGLKHLVDGVKKHHNVKNVYVWHALAGYWGGVKPAATGMEHYDTALAYPVQSPGVLGNQPDIVMDSLSVHGLGLVHPKKVFNFYDELHAYLASCGVDGVKVDVQNIIETLGAGHGGRVSLTRSYHHALEASIARNFSDNGCIACMCHNTDGLYSAKQTAVVRASDDFYPRDPASHTIHISSVAYNSLFLGEFMQPDWDMFHSLHPAAEYHAAARAIGGCPIYVSDKPGNHNFNLLRKLVLPDGSVLRAQLPGRPTRDSLFVDPARDRTSLLKIWNMNKCTGVVGVFNCQGAGWCKVEKKTRIHDTSPGTLTSSVCASDVDLINQVAGAEWHGETIVYAYRSSEVIRLPKGASIPVTLKVLEFELFHFCPIQEIAPGISFAAIGLMDMFNTGGAIEEVEIYRTSDKQELFDGEVTTSLSSNRTTTATIALKVRGSGKFGVYSSQRPLKFAVDGTKTDFNYNSENGLTTFSIPIPQEDMYKWSIEIQV
;
A
#
# COMPACT_ATOMS: atom_id res chain seq x y z
N MET A 1 25.62 -20.26 12.89
CA MET A 1 24.90 -21.08 11.91
C MET A 1 24.66 -20.23 10.67
N VAL A 2 24.94 -20.75 9.48
CA VAL A 2 24.63 -20.09 8.21
C VAL A 2 23.59 -20.95 7.50
N TYR A 3 22.47 -20.35 7.08
CA TYR A 3 21.41 -21.02 6.34
C TYR A 3 21.49 -20.63 4.87
N MET A 4 21.36 -21.61 3.98
CA MET A 4 21.33 -21.40 2.53
C MET A 4 20.16 -22.19 1.94
N HIS A 5 19.40 -21.56 1.06
CA HIS A 5 18.32 -22.17 0.29
C HIS A 5 18.59 -21.92 -1.20
N ALA A 6 18.29 -22.89 -2.06
CA ALA A 6 18.55 -22.81 -3.48
C ALA A 6 17.39 -23.37 -4.30
N GLY A 7 17.17 -22.81 -5.49
CA GLY A 7 16.10 -23.17 -6.41
C GLY A 7 16.15 -22.34 -7.68
N THR A 8 15.26 -22.62 -8.64
CA THR A 8 15.26 -22.01 -9.98
C THR A 8 14.30 -20.82 -10.11
N ASN A 9 13.31 -20.70 -9.22
CA ASN A 9 12.45 -19.53 -9.13
C ASN A 9 12.88 -18.66 -7.93
N PRO A 10 13.40 -17.44 -8.14
CA PRO A 10 13.87 -16.59 -7.06
C PRO A 10 12.79 -16.21 -6.05
N PHE A 11 11.53 -16.08 -6.49
CA PHE A 11 10.41 -15.74 -5.60
C PHE A 11 10.01 -16.91 -4.71
N GLU A 12 10.02 -18.14 -5.24
CA GLU A 12 9.82 -19.34 -4.43
C GLU A 12 10.98 -19.57 -3.46
N VAL A 13 12.22 -19.32 -3.91
CA VAL A 13 13.43 -19.47 -3.10
C VAL A 13 13.37 -18.60 -1.86
N ILE A 14 13.05 -17.31 -2.00
CA ILE A 14 13.00 -16.40 -0.85
C ILE A 14 11.84 -16.75 0.10
N ASN A 15 10.67 -17.12 -0.45
CA ASN A 15 9.51 -17.54 0.35
C ASN A 15 9.80 -18.79 1.18
N GLN A 16 10.34 -19.83 0.54
CA GLN A 16 10.70 -21.08 1.22
C GLN A 16 11.83 -20.87 2.23
N ALA A 17 12.82 -20.02 1.92
CA ALA A 17 13.89 -19.69 2.85
C ALA A 17 13.37 -19.03 4.12
N VAL A 18 12.51 -18.02 4.00
CA VAL A 18 11.95 -17.32 5.17
C VAL A 18 11.04 -18.25 5.98
N LYS A 19 10.23 -19.10 5.34
CA LYS A 19 9.42 -20.13 6.02
C LYS A 19 10.27 -21.18 6.76
N ALA A 20 11.43 -21.56 6.21
CA ALA A 20 12.36 -22.46 6.90
C ALA A 20 12.99 -21.80 8.12
N VAL A 21 13.40 -20.53 8.00
CA VAL A 21 13.94 -19.73 9.11
C VAL A 21 12.87 -19.50 10.19
N GLU A 22 11.63 -19.23 9.79
CA GLU A 22 10.47 -19.12 10.70
C GLU A 22 10.31 -20.40 11.54
N LYS A 23 10.31 -21.57 10.88
CA LYS A 23 10.19 -22.88 11.55
C LYS A 23 11.32 -23.13 12.54
N HIS A 24 12.55 -22.69 12.22
CA HIS A 24 13.71 -22.87 13.09
C HIS A 24 13.72 -21.90 14.26
N MET A 25 13.50 -20.61 13.99
CA MET A 25 13.65 -19.54 14.98
C MET A 25 12.44 -19.42 15.91
N GLN A 26 11.23 -19.62 15.40
CA GLN A 26 9.95 -19.51 16.15
C GLN A 26 9.72 -18.14 16.84
N THR A 27 10.48 -17.11 16.45
CA THR A 27 10.42 -15.76 17.02
C THR A 27 9.58 -14.79 16.20
N PHE A 28 9.25 -15.11 14.95
CA PHE A 28 8.43 -14.30 14.06
C PHE A 28 7.46 -15.19 13.29
N HIS A 29 6.52 -14.57 12.56
CA HIS A 29 5.68 -15.27 11.60
C HIS A 29 5.92 -14.75 10.19
N HIS A 30 5.83 -15.64 9.20
CA HIS A 30 5.79 -15.28 7.79
C HIS A 30 4.52 -14.46 7.47
N ARG A 31 4.57 -13.53 6.50
CA ARG A 31 3.44 -12.64 6.14
C ARG A 31 2.11 -13.37 6.01
N GLU A 32 2.11 -14.53 5.36
CA GLU A 32 0.90 -15.33 5.09
C GLU A 32 0.18 -15.84 6.36
N LYS A 33 0.84 -15.87 7.53
CA LYS A 33 0.21 -16.23 8.81
C LYS A 33 -0.32 -15.03 9.58
N LYS A 34 -0.07 -13.82 9.09
CA LYS A 34 -0.50 -12.59 9.74
C LYS A 34 -1.84 -12.14 9.17
N ARG A 35 -2.69 -11.61 10.04
CA ARG A 35 -3.95 -10.99 9.63
C ARG A 35 -3.63 -9.64 8.98
N LEU A 36 -3.98 -9.50 7.71
CA LEU A 36 -3.92 -8.21 7.03
C LEU A 36 -5.05 -7.30 7.55
N PRO A 37 -4.76 -6.05 7.92
CA PRO A 37 -5.76 -5.11 8.40
C PRO A 37 -6.61 -4.56 7.24
N SER A 38 -7.88 -4.24 7.51
CA SER A 38 -8.89 -3.85 6.52
C SER A 38 -8.59 -2.52 5.83
N PHE A 39 -7.80 -1.64 6.46
CA PHE A 39 -7.47 -0.33 5.87
C PHE A 39 -6.69 -0.46 4.55
N LEU A 40 -6.04 -1.60 4.30
CA LEU A 40 -5.28 -1.83 3.07
C LEU A 40 -6.15 -1.71 1.81
N ASP A 41 -7.43 -2.03 1.90
CA ASP A 41 -8.38 -1.97 0.78
C ASP A 41 -9.15 -0.64 0.72
N MET A 42 -8.76 0.33 1.56
CA MET A 42 -9.39 1.64 1.70
C MET A 42 -8.44 2.75 1.27
N PHE A 43 -8.97 3.73 0.54
CA PHE A 43 -8.23 4.96 0.24
C PHE A 43 -8.03 5.75 1.53
N GLY A 44 -6.80 6.22 1.75
CA GLY A 44 -6.46 6.97 2.96
C GLY A 44 -5.93 8.38 2.73
N TRP A 45 -5.82 9.10 3.83
CA TRP A 45 -5.14 10.39 3.91
C TRP A 45 -4.24 10.44 5.15
N CYS A 46 -3.02 10.93 4.97
CA CYS A 46 -2.02 11.11 6.00
C CYS A 46 -1.75 12.62 6.19
N THR A 47 -1.77 13.10 7.43
CA THR A 47 -1.65 14.54 7.70
C THR A 47 -0.22 15.10 7.57
N TRP A 48 0.80 14.25 7.32
CA TRP A 48 2.22 14.62 7.38
C TRP A 48 2.59 15.75 6.42
N ASP A 49 2.57 15.60 5.10
CA ASP A 49 2.96 16.72 4.22
C ASP A 49 1.94 17.88 4.21
N ALA A 50 0.72 17.61 4.66
CA ALA A 50 -0.33 18.61 4.75
C ALA A 50 0.01 19.67 5.83
N PHE A 51 0.49 19.22 6.99
CA PHE A 51 0.67 20.09 8.16
C PHE A 51 2.01 19.92 8.88
N TYR A 52 2.75 18.86 8.61
CA TYR A 52 3.86 18.37 9.44
C TYR A 52 3.42 18.35 10.91
N THR A 53 4.25 18.88 11.81
CA THR A 53 3.95 18.98 13.24
C THR A 53 2.85 19.97 13.58
N ASP A 54 2.31 20.74 12.63
CA ASP A 54 1.30 21.79 12.87
C ASP A 54 -0.14 21.28 12.75
N VAL A 55 -0.36 19.98 12.59
CA VAL A 55 -1.71 19.37 12.48
C VAL A 55 -2.63 19.78 13.65
N THR A 56 -3.88 20.14 13.34
CA THR A 56 -4.94 20.47 14.31
C THR A 56 -6.21 19.67 14.03
N ALA A 57 -7.15 19.67 14.98
CA ALA A 57 -8.45 19.04 14.78
C ALA A 57 -9.23 19.67 13.61
N GLU A 58 -9.19 20.99 13.48
CA GLU A 58 -9.85 21.72 12.38
C GLU A 58 -9.21 21.40 11.02
N GLY A 59 -7.88 21.32 10.96
CA GLY A 59 -7.17 20.96 9.73
C GLY A 59 -7.48 19.54 9.25
N VAL A 60 -7.69 18.60 10.18
CA VAL A 60 -8.14 17.24 9.85
C VAL A 60 -9.54 17.26 9.24
N GLU A 61 -10.50 17.94 9.86
CA GLU A 61 -11.86 18.06 9.34
C GLU A 61 -11.88 18.74 7.94
N GLU A 62 -11.07 19.79 7.74
CA GLU A 62 -10.96 20.47 6.45
C GLU A 62 -10.47 19.54 5.32
N GLY A 63 -9.42 18.74 5.58
CA GLY A 63 -8.87 17.83 4.57
C GLY A 63 -9.80 16.66 4.24
N LEU A 64 -10.49 16.10 5.23
CA LEU A 64 -11.49 15.05 4.98
C LEU A 64 -12.67 15.59 4.17
N LYS A 65 -13.12 16.81 4.49
CA LYS A 65 -14.17 17.51 3.74
C LYS A 65 -13.73 17.75 2.29
N SER A 66 -12.54 18.31 2.07
CA SER A 66 -12.07 18.64 0.72
C SER A 66 -11.94 17.41 -0.19
N LEU A 67 -11.44 16.28 0.33
CA LEU A 67 -11.35 15.03 -0.42
C LEU A 67 -12.73 14.41 -0.72
N SER A 68 -13.64 14.47 0.26
CA SER A 68 -14.99 13.93 0.12
C SER A 68 -15.82 14.72 -0.91
N GLU A 69 -15.76 16.05 -0.89
CA GLU A 69 -16.43 16.92 -1.86
C GLU A 69 -15.91 16.72 -3.29
N GLY A 70 -14.65 16.27 -3.44
CA GLY A 70 -14.07 15.91 -4.74
C GLY A 70 -14.46 14.53 -5.28
N GLY A 71 -15.27 13.76 -4.53
CA GLY A 71 -15.75 12.43 -4.92
C GLY A 71 -14.76 11.30 -4.66
N THR A 72 -13.72 11.52 -3.84
CA THR A 72 -12.73 10.51 -3.45
C THR A 72 -12.60 10.48 -1.93
N PRO A 73 -13.66 10.06 -1.21
CA PRO A 73 -13.71 10.16 0.24
C PRO A 73 -12.70 9.18 0.88
N PRO A 74 -11.78 9.66 1.73
CA PRO A 74 -10.87 8.78 2.45
C PRO A 74 -11.65 7.99 3.51
N ARG A 75 -11.40 6.68 3.56
CA ARG A 75 -11.95 5.76 4.56
C ARG A 75 -10.92 5.35 5.60
N PHE A 76 -9.67 5.75 5.39
CA PHE A 76 -8.56 5.60 6.31
C PHE A 76 -7.90 6.96 6.58
N LEU A 77 -7.64 7.27 7.85
CA LEU A 77 -6.96 8.50 8.27
C LEU A 77 -5.74 8.14 9.10
N ILE A 78 -4.60 8.77 8.81
CA ILE A 78 -3.43 8.79 9.70
C ILE A 78 -3.27 10.21 10.22
N ILE A 79 -3.46 10.40 11.54
CA ILE A 79 -3.03 11.62 12.24
C ILE A 79 -1.56 11.44 12.57
N ASP A 80 -0.72 12.05 11.75
CA ASP A 80 0.74 11.96 11.84
C ASP A 80 1.31 12.82 12.98
N ASP A 81 2.63 12.89 13.08
CA ASP A 81 3.35 13.62 14.13
C ASP A 81 2.84 15.07 14.31
N GLY A 82 2.84 15.53 15.56
CA GLY A 82 2.34 16.84 15.99
C GLY A 82 1.15 16.78 16.93
N TRP A 83 0.57 15.61 17.24
CA TRP A 83 -0.58 15.49 18.14
C TRP A 83 -0.22 15.22 19.62
N GLN A 84 0.98 14.68 19.89
CA GLN A 84 1.41 14.25 21.22
C GLN A 84 1.80 15.40 22.16
N GLN A 85 1.72 15.17 23.48
CA GLN A 85 2.25 16.06 24.52
C GLN A 85 3.76 15.89 24.64
N ILE A 86 4.49 16.93 24.25
CA ILE A 86 5.95 16.91 24.19
C ILE A 86 6.56 18.04 25.02
N GLU A 87 7.85 17.95 25.31
CA GLU A 87 8.58 19.03 25.96
C GLU A 87 8.50 20.34 25.17
N SER A 88 8.16 21.43 25.85
CA SER A 88 8.39 22.78 25.34
C SER A 88 9.84 23.14 25.63
N LYS A 89 10.75 22.93 24.67
CA LYS A 89 12.10 23.49 24.75
C LYS A 89 12.04 24.94 24.29
N ALA A 90 12.41 25.87 25.18
CA ALA A 90 12.73 27.23 24.75
C ALA A 90 13.87 27.14 23.72
N LYS A 91 13.79 27.90 22.62
CA LYS A 91 14.93 28.04 21.70
C LYS A 91 16.07 28.65 22.51
N ASP A 92 17.04 27.83 22.90
CA ASP A 92 18.22 28.28 23.62
C ASP A 92 19.08 29.11 22.65
N PRO A 93 19.25 30.43 22.89
CA PRO A 93 20.01 31.29 22.01
C PRO A 93 21.52 31.01 22.05
N ASP A 94 22.02 30.30 23.08
CA ASP A 94 23.44 29.94 23.23
C ASP A 94 23.76 28.51 22.74
N CYS A 95 22.76 27.77 22.23
CA CYS A 95 22.95 26.43 21.72
C CYS A 95 23.70 26.42 20.38
N VAL A 96 24.92 25.87 20.37
CA VAL A 96 25.80 25.76 19.19
C VAL A 96 25.27 24.76 18.14
N VAL A 97 24.30 23.90 18.50
CA VAL A 97 23.67 22.91 17.61
C VAL A 97 22.15 23.07 17.63
N GLN A 98 21.62 23.99 16.83
CA GLN A 98 20.16 24.18 16.69
C GLN A 98 19.52 23.20 15.70
N GLU A 99 20.29 22.69 14.73
CA GLU A 99 19.81 21.74 13.73
C GLU A 99 19.84 20.32 14.30
N GLY A 100 18.67 19.66 14.37
CA GLY A 100 18.55 18.28 14.86
C GLY A 100 18.17 18.16 16.34
N ALA A 101 18.23 19.22 17.13
CA ALA A 101 17.82 19.20 18.54
C ALA A 101 16.33 18.83 18.74
N GLN A 102 15.49 19.07 17.73
CA GLN A 102 14.09 18.66 17.70
C GLN A 102 13.92 17.14 17.83
N PHE A 103 14.89 16.35 17.34
CA PHE A 103 14.86 14.89 17.42
C PHE A 103 15.10 14.37 18.84
N ALA A 104 15.67 15.19 19.73
CA ALA A 104 15.82 14.86 21.15
C ALA A 104 14.65 15.37 22.01
N THR A 105 13.54 15.77 21.40
CA THR A 105 12.34 16.16 22.13
C THR A 105 11.69 14.92 22.74
N MET A 106 11.26 14.99 24.00
CA MET A 106 10.70 13.83 24.70
C MET A 106 9.20 13.96 24.94
N LEU A 107 8.53 12.81 25.01
CA LEU A 107 7.14 12.68 25.38
C LEU A 107 6.96 13.04 26.87
N THR A 108 5.99 13.89 27.19
CA THR A 108 5.68 14.32 28.57
C THR A 108 4.29 13.88 29.04
N GLY A 109 3.49 13.28 28.16
CA GLY A 109 2.21 12.67 28.50
C GLY A 109 1.71 11.76 27.38
N ILE A 110 0.83 10.81 27.73
CA ILE A 110 0.25 9.84 26.79
C ILE A 110 -0.98 10.36 26.03
N LYS A 111 -1.45 11.57 26.36
CA LYS A 111 -2.65 12.18 25.75
C LYS A 111 -2.28 13.19 24.66
N GLU A 112 -3.29 13.64 23.93
CA GLU A 112 -3.15 14.71 22.94
C GLU A 112 -2.76 16.04 23.56
N ASN A 113 -2.08 16.87 22.77
CA ASN A 113 -1.71 18.24 23.14
C ASN A 113 -2.88 19.23 22.95
N ALA A 114 -2.61 20.50 23.27
CA ALA A 114 -3.60 21.56 23.25
C ALA A 114 -4.27 21.79 21.89
N LYS A 115 -3.65 21.41 20.76
CA LYS A 115 -4.23 21.59 19.41
C LYS A 115 -5.45 20.71 19.15
N PHE A 116 -5.62 19.68 19.95
CA PHE A 116 -6.76 18.76 19.87
C PHE A 116 -7.71 18.92 21.06
N GLN A 117 -7.38 19.77 22.02
CA GLN A 117 -8.22 20.10 23.16
C GLN A 117 -9.02 21.37 22.84
N LYS A 118 -10.34 21.27 22.66
CA LYS A 118 -11.19 22.46 22.50
C LYS A 118 -10.99 23.40 23.69
N ASN A 119 -10.78 24.69 23.42
CA ASN A 119 -10.83 25.73 24.45
C ASN A 119 -12.25 25.81 25.01
N LYS A 120 -12.38 25.70 26.34
CA LYS A 120 -13.64 25.82 27.09
C LYS A 120 -14.20 27.25 27.09
N ASN A 121 -14.41 27.84 25.91
CA ASN A 121 -15.04 29.15 25.79
C ASN A 121 -16.46 28.97 25.23
N GLY A 122 -17.40 28.62 26.10
CA GLY A 122 -18.79 29.11 25.96
C GLY A 122 -19.93 28.11 25.83
N GLU A 123 -19.70 26.84 25.44
CA GLU A 123 -20.80 25.87 25.33
C GLU A 123 -20.63 24.73 26.34
N HIS A 124 -21.16 24.96 27.54
CA HIS A 124 -21.48 23.90 28.49
C HIS A 124 -22.56 23.02 27.86
N ASN A 125 -22.20 21.90 27.22
CA ASN A 125 -23.01 20.67 27.11
C ASN A 125 -22.45 19.54 26.22
N GLU A 126 -21.24 19.61 25.65
CA GLU A 126 -20.64 18.42 25.01
C GLU A 126 -19.85 17.58 26.04
N PRO A 127 -20.26 16.33 26.36
CA PRO A 127 -19.59 15.48 27.34
C PRO A 127 -18.24 14.93 26.83
N THR A 128 -17.93 15.12 25.54
CA THR A 128 -16.77 14.53 24.87
C THR A 128 -15.90 15.65 24.27
N SER A 129 -14.67 15.80 24.75
CA SER A 129 -13.67 16.77 24.25
C SER A 129 -12.37 16.05 23.87
N GLY A 130 -11.43 16.75 23.24
CA GLY A 130 -10.11 16.20 22.95
C GLY A 130 -10.08 15.39 21.65
N LEU A 131 -9.09 14.51 21.54
CA LEU A 131 -8.93 13.61 20.39
C LEU A 131 -10.17 12.75 20.13
N LYS A 132 -10.87 12.32 21.20
CA LYS A 132 -12.10 11.53 21.08
C LYS A 132 -13.20 12.27 20.31
N HIS A 133 -13.38 13.56 20.55
CA HIS A 133 -14.40 14.35 19.85
C HIS A 133 -14.11 14.40 18.35
N LEU A 134 -12.85 14.62 17.97
CA LEU A 134 -12.42 14.60 16.57
C LEU A 134 -12.68 13.22 15.95
N VAL A 135 -12.22 12.15 16.59
CA VAL A 135 -12.35 10.79 16.03
C VAL A 135 -13.82 10.37 15.87
N ASP A 136 -14.67 10.64 16.87
CA ASP A 136 -16.11 10.40 16.76
C ASP A 136 -16.72 11.24 15.62
N GLY A 137 -16.30 12.50 15.51
CA GLY A 137 -16.73 13.44 14.46
C GLY A 137 -16.40 12.96 13.06
N VAL A 138 -15.14 12.62 12.78
CA VAL A 138 -14.69 12.18 11.45
C VAL A 138 -15.31 10.83 11.06
N LYS A 139 -15.49 9.92 12.00
CA LYS A 139 -16.18 8.64 11.74
C LYS A 139 -17.65 8.87 11.40
N LYS A 140 -18.33 9.77 12.10
CA LYS A 140 -19.75 10.05 11.91
C LYS A 140 -20.04 10.91 10.68
N HIS A 141 -19.27 11.97 10.46
CA HIS A 141 -19.55 12.98 9.43
C HIS A 141 -18.87 12.67 8.09
N HIS A 142 -17.70 12.01 8.12
CA HIS A 142 -16.93 11.69 6.91
C HIS A 142 -16.93 10.20 6.58
N ASN A 143 -17.58 9.36 7.39
CA ASN A 143 -17.62 7.89 7.22
C ASN A 143 -16.19 7.30 7.11
N VAL A 144 -15.24 7.87 7.86
CA VAL A 144 -13.91 7.29 8.05
C VAL A 144 -14.08 5.97 8.82
N LYS A 145 -13.50 4.88 8.32
CA LYS A 145 -13.63 3.55 8.91
C LYS A 145 -12.51 3.26 9.89
N ASN A 146 -11.29 3.66 9.56
CA ASN A 146 -10.10 3.45 10.38
C ASN A 146 -9.36 4.77 10.61
N VAL A 147 -9.08 5.09 11.87
CA VAL A 147 -8.20 6.21 12.26
C VAL A 147 -6.98 5.65 12.96
N TYR A 148 -5.80 5.90 12.41
CA TYR A 148 -4.51 5.60 13.04
C TYR A 148 -3.86 6.89 13.52
N VAL A 149 -3.06 6.78 14.57
CA VAL A 149 -2.21 7.88 15.04
C VAL A 149 -0.75 7.48 15.05
N TRP A 150 0.12 8.45 14.85
CA TRP A 150 1.56 8.23 14.83
C TRP A 150 2.17 8.24 16.24
N HIS A 151 3.17 7.40 16.49
CA HIS A 151 4.16 7.61 17.56
C HIS A 151 5.48 6.93 17.19
N ALA A 152 6.60 7.34 17.79
CA ALA A 152 7.85 6.59 17.64
C ALA A 152 7.84 5.32 18.52
N LEU A 153 8.63 4.30 18.17
CA LEU A 153 8.78 3.08 18.96
C LEU A 153 9.22 3.40 20.39
N ALA A 154 10.06 4.41 20.59
CA ALA A 154 10.48 4.88 21.92
C ALA A 154 9.45 5.80 22.62
N GLY A 155 8.30 6.09 22.01
CA GLY A 155 7.24 6.98 22.50
C GLY A 155 7.12 8.28 21.71
N TYR A 156 8.23 8.99 21.54
CA TYR A 156 8.40 10.14 20.63
C TYR A 156 9.86 10.12 20.10
N TRP A 157 10.27 11.07 19.27
CA TRP A 157 11.63 11.11 18.68
C TRP A 157 12.76 10.91 19.71
N GLY A 158 12.71 11.64 20.83
CA GLY A 158 13.67 11.54 21.94
C GLY A 158 13.28 10.55 23.04
N GLY A 159 12.25 9.74 22.83
CA GLY A 159 11.72 8.81 23.82
C GLY A 159 10.78 9.44 24.85
N VAL A 160 10.63 8.81 26.01
CA VAL A 160 9.78 9.26 27.12
C VAL A 160 10.60 10.07 28.12
N LYS A 161 10.10 11.22 28.58
CA LYS A 161 10.85 12.05 29.52
C LYS A 161 11.03 11.33 30.88
N PRO A 162 12.26 11.20 31.40
CA PRO A 162 12.50 10.70 32.76
C PRO A 162 11.81 11.55 33.83
N ALA A 163 11.15 10.90 34.79
CA ALA A 163 10.46 11.55 35.90
C ALA A 163 9.45 12.64 35.48
N ALA A 164 8.86 12.53 34.29
CA ALA A 164 7.71 13.35 33.92
C ALA A 164 6.52 13.04 34.84
N THR A 165 5.83 14.10 35.28
CA THR A 165 4.71 14.00 36.21
C THR A 165 3.63 13.05 35.68
N GLY A 166 3.33 11.99 36.42
CA GLY A 166 2.34 10.98 36.04
C GLY A 166 2.86 9.89 35.09
N MET A 167 4.16 9.86 34.80
CA MET A 167 4.83 8.85 33.97
C MET A 167 6.00 8.18 34.70
N GLU A 168 6.18 8.44 36.00
CA GLU A 168 7.31 7.96 36.80
C GLU A 168 7.34 6.43 36.90
N HIS A 169 6.18 5.77 36.86
CA HIS A 169 6.03 4.32 36.97
C HIS A 169 6.56 3.54 35.77
N TYR A 170 6.87 4.21 34.66
CA TYR A 170 7.52 3.59 33.50
C TYR A 170 9.02 3.36 33.69
N ASP A 171 9.63 3.92 34.74
CA ASP A 171 11.06 3.74 35.06
C ASP A 171 11.97 4.12 33.88
N THR A 172 11.67 5.26 33.27
CA THR A 172 12.41 5.75 32.10
C THR A 172 13.74 6.35 32.51
N ALA A 173 14.81 5.98 31.79
CA ALA A 173 16.16 6.50 31.98
C ALA A 173 16.74 7.00 30.65
N LEU A 174 17.71 7.92 30.74
CA LEU A 174 18.47 8.33 29.55
C LEU A 174 19.39 7.18 29.11
N ALA A 175 19.30 6.83 27.84
CA ALA A 175 20.20 5.91 27.16
C ALA A 175 20.78 6.61 25.93
N TYR A 176 22.02 6.30 25.59
CA TYR A 176 22.77 6.98 24.53
C TYR A 176 23.02 5.99 23.38
N PRO A 177 22.50 6.25 22.17
CA PRO A 177 22.61 5.33 21.06
C PRO A 177 24.06 5.15 20.62
N VAL A 178 24.46 3.91 20.38
CA VAL A 178 25.77 3.56 19.81
C VAL A 178 25.59 3.02 18.40
N GLN A 179 26.07 3.77 17.41
CA GLN A 179 25.99 3.40 16.01
C GLN A 179 27.10 2.41 15.62
N SER A 180 26.78 1.47 14.73
CA SER A 180 27.80 0.56 14.18
C SER A 180 28.72 1.27 13.18
N PRO A 181 30.00 0.86 13.04
CA PRO A 181 30.90 1.43 12.03
C PRO A 181 30.36 1.33 10.60
N GLY A 182 29.59 0.28 10.29
CA GLY A 182 28.96 0.11 8.98
C GLY A 182 27.86 1.13 8.70
N VAL A 183 27.03 1.44 9.69
CA VAL A 183 25.98 2.47 9.58
C VAL A 183 26.62 3.85 9.43
N LEU A 184 27.57 4.20 10.30
CA LEU A 184 28.32 5.47 10.24
C LEU A 184 29.03 5.65 8.89
N GLY A 185 29.64 4.60 8.36
CA GLY A 185 30.29 4.62 7.06
C GLY A 185 29.32 4.75 5.88
N ASN A 186 28.07 4.30 6.03
CA ASN A 186 27.05 4.40 4.98
C ASN A 186 26.36 5.76 4.97
N GLN A 187 25.84 6.23 6.10
CA GLN A 187 25.13 7.51 6.23
C GLN A 187 25.26 8.02 7.67
N PRO A 188 26.02 9.10 7.92
CA PRO A 188 25.93 9.86 9.15
C PRO A 188 24.51 10.42 9.28
N ASP A 189 23.93 10.31 10.47
CA ASP A 189 22.54 10.66 10.73
C ASP A 189 22.45 11.71 11.84
N ILE A 190 21.94 12.89 11.48
CA ILE A 190 21.76 14.01 12.39
C ILE A 190 20.82 13.67 13.56
N VAL A 191 19.86 12.75 13.35
CA VAL A 191 18.98 12.24 14.40
C VAL A 191 19.81 11.51 15.45
N MET A 192 20.67 10.60 15.00
CA MET A 192 21.51 9.80 15.89
C MET A 192 22.59 10.63 16.57
N ASP A 193 23.17 11.61 15.87
CA ASP A 193 24.14 12.54 16.44
C ASP A 193 23.49 13.37 17.56
N SER A 194 22.29 13.90 17.32
CA SER A 194 21.49 14.62 18.33
C SER A 194 21.21 13.75 19.57
N LEU A 195 20.73 12.52 19.37
CA LEU A 195 20.43 11.60 20.47
C LEU A 195 21.67 11.11 21.21
N SER A 196 22.84 11.03 20.55
CA SER A 196 24.10 10.68 21.20
C SER A 196 24.58 11.75 22.20
N VAL A 197 24.19 13.01 21.98
CA VAL A 197 24.51 14.15 22.86
C VAL A 197 23.45 14.32 23.94
N HIS A 198 22.17 14.35 23.55
CA HIS A 198 21.07 14.68 24.46
C HIS A 198 20.49 13.47 25.21
N GLY A 199 20.76 12.26 24.71
CA GLY A 199 20.16 11.03 25.22
C GLY A 199 18.75 10.79 24.69
N LEU A 200 18.35 9.53 24.71
CA LEU A 200 17.00 9.06 24.45
C LEU A 200 16.38 8.55 25.76
N GLY A 201 15.17 8.98 26.06
CA GLY A 201 14.37 8.49 27.19
C GLY A 201 13.87 7.08 26.96
N LEU A 202 14.65 6.08 27.37
CA LEU A 202 14.36 4.67 27.19
C LEU A 202 13.51 4.15 28.35
N VAL A 203 12.26 3.78 28.06
CA VAL A 203 11.39 3.07 29.01
C VAL A 203 12.03 1.73 29.37
N HIS A 204 12.11 1.40 30.66
CA HIS A 204 12.73 0.14 31.07
C HIS A 204 12.03 -1.07 30.39
N PRO A 205 12.76 -2.06 29.84
CA PRO A 205 12.16 -3.15 29.05
C PRO A 205 11.14 -4.01 29.81
N LYS A 206 11.19 -4.03 31.15
CA LYS A 206 10.18 -4.70 31.99
C LYS A 206 8.88 -3.89 32.18
N LYS A 207 8.87 -2.62 31.78
CA LYS A 207 7.77 -1.66 31.93
C LYS A 207 7.20 -1.19 30.60
N VAL A 208 7.89 -1.43 29.49
CA VAL A 208 7.49 -0.97 28.16
C VAL A 208 6.12 -1.49 27.70
N PHE A 209 5.71 -2.69 28.14
CA PHE A 209 4.34 -3.16 27.91
C PHE A 209 3.31 -2.25 28.56
N ASN A 210 3.51 -1.86 29.82
CA ASN A 210 2.57 -0.97 30.52
C ASN A 210 2.51 0.40 29.84
N PHE A 211 3.65 0.92 29.37
CA PHE A 211 3.67 2.17 28.61
C PHE A 211 2.83 2.07 27.33
N TYR A 212 3.07 1.06 26.49
CA TYR A 212 2.27 0.88 25.28
C TYR A 212 0.80 0.57 25.58
N ASP A 213 0.51 -0.23 26.61
CA ASP A 213 -0.86 -0.61 26.95
C ASP A 213 -1.66 0.59 27.46
N GLU A 214 -1.07 1.44 28.29
CA GLU A 214 -1.72 2.67 28.76
C GLU A 214 -1.93 3.68 27.62
N LEU A 215 -0.92 3.87 26.74
CA LEU A 215 -1.03 4.72 25.56
C LEU A 215 -2.12 4.21 24.60
N HIS A 216 -2.09 2.92 24.23
CA HIS A 216 -3.04 2.36 23.28
C HIS A 216 -4.44 2.21 23.87
N ALA A 217 -4.58 1.93 25.16
CA ALA A 217 -5.89 1.94 25.83
C ALA A 217 -6.51 3.34 25.81
N TYR A 218 -5.70 4.39 26.00
CA TYR A 218 -6.17 5.77 25.83
C TYR A 218 -6.66 6.02 24.41
N LEU A 219 -5.84 5.70 23.41
CA LEU A 219 -6.19 5.88 21.99
C LEU A 219 -7.45 5.10 21.61
N ALA A 220 -7.55 3.83 22.00
CA ALA A 220 -8.73 3.00 21.78
C ALA A 220 -9.98 3.61 22.46
N SER A 221 -9.84 4.20 23.65
CA SER A 221 -10.94 4.92 24.31
C SER A 221 -11.40 6.17 23.54
N CYS A 222 -10.50 6.78 22.77
CA CYS A 222 -10.81 7.85 21.82
C CYS A 222 -11.44 7.35 20.51
N GLY A 223 -11.53 6.03 20.30
CA GLY A 223 -12.03 5.43 19.07
C GLY A 223 -10.99 5.26 17.97
N VAL A 224 -9.69 5.43 18.27
CA VAL A 224 -8.59 5.14 17.34
C VAL A 224 -8.49 3.63 17.13
N ASP A 225 -8.24 3.22 15.88
CA ASP A 225 -8.28 1.82 15.45
C ASP A 225 -6.90 1.18 15.30
N GLY A 226 -5.83 1.97 15.40
CA GLY A 226 -4.45 1.49 15.28
C GLY A 226 -3.41 2.60 15.31
N VAL A 227 -2.16 2.24 15.03
CA VAL A 227 -1.01 3.14 15.13
C VAL A 227 -0.05 3.04 13.94
N LYS A 228 0.59 4.15 13.57
CA LYS A 228 1.80 4.18 12.73
C LYS A 228 3.01 4.33 13.66
N VAL A 229 3.85 3.31 13.75
CA VAL A 229 4.95 3.26 14.73
C VAL A 229 6.29 3.47 14.04
N ASP A 230 6.84 4.66 14.17
CA ASP A 230 8.09 5.07 13.53
C ASP A 230 9.32 4.72 14.36
N VAL A 231 10.49 4.95 13.77
CA VAL A 231 11.82 4.83 14.37
C VAL A 231 12.09 3.41 14.88
N GLN A 232 11.69 2.39 14.11
CA GLN A 232 11.80 0.98 14.53
C GLN A 232 13.26 0.57 14.79
N ASN A 233 14.22 1.16 14.08
CA ASN A 233 15.63 0.82 14.18
C ASN A 233 16.28 1.25 15.49
N ILE A 234 15.81 2.33 16.15
CA ILE A 234 16.55 3.00 17.23
C ILE A 234 16.96 2.06 18.37
N ILE A 235 16.09 1.11 18.68
CA ILE A 235 16.28 0.16 19.78
C ILE A 235 17.53 -0.72 19.59
N GLU A 236 17.96 -0.94 18.33
CA GLU A 236 19.17 -1.73 18.05
C GLU A 236 20.44 -1.08 18.64
N THR A 237 20.43 0.24 18.81
CA THR A 237 21.59 1.02 19.26
C THR A 237 21.66 1.21 20.78
N LEU A 238 20.65 0.72 21.51
CA LEU A 238 20.44 0.97 22.94
C LEU A 238 20.57 -0.31 23.79
N GLY A 239 21.07 -1.41 23.22
CA GLY A 239 21.10 -2.72 23.88
C GLY A 239 22.07 -2.86 25.06
N ALA A 240 22.97 -1.89 25.28
CA ALA A 240 23.92 -1.92 26.39
C ALA A 240 23.18 -1.92 27.74
N GLY A 241 23.56 -2.82 28.65
CA GLY A 241 22.87 -2.98 29.94
C GLY A 241 21.55 -3.77 29.89
N HIS A 242 21.05 -4.14 28.71
CA HIS A 242 19.75 -4.80 28.52
C HIS A 242 19.82 -6.19 27.84
N GLY A 243 20.96 -6.86 27.95
CA GLY A 243 21.18 -8.18 27.32
C GLY A 243 21.54 -8.12 25.83
N GLY A 244 21.86 -6.92 25.32
CA GLY A 244 22.24 -6.69 23.92
C GLY A 244 21.05 -6.37 23.01
N ARG A 245 21.34 -5.88 21.81
CA ARG A 245 20.36 -5.36 20.84
C ARG A 245 19.21 -6.34 20.55
N VAL A 246 19.53 -7.62 20.36
CA VAL A 246 18.52 -8.65 20.04
C VAL A 246 17.51 -8.82 21.18
N SER A 247 17.99 -8.83 22.43
CA SER A 247 17.13 -9.02 23.61
C SER A 247 16.23 -7.81 23.83
N LEU A 248 16.79 -6.60 23.70
CA LEU A 248 16.04 -5.36 23.87
C LEU A 248 15.00 -5.17 22.76
N THR A 249 15.40 -5.31 21.49
CA THR A 249 14.49 -5.21 20.34
C THR A 249 13.33 -6.19 20.46
N ARG A 250 13.61 -7.46 20.81
CA ARG A 250 12.55 -8.46 21.00
C ARG A 250 11.59 -8.08 22.12
N SER A 251 12.09 -7.55 23.23
CA SER A 251 11.25 -7.13 24.36
C SER A 251 10.31 -6.00 23.95
N TYR A 252 10.81 -5.01 23.20
CA TYR A 252 10.01 -3.90 22.66
C TYR A 252 8.96 -4.38 21.66
N HIS A 253 9.33 -5.21 20.68
CA HIS A 253 8.37 -5.72 19.69
C HIS A 253 7.29 -6.60 20.33
N HIS A 254 7.64 -7.49 21.26
CA HIS A 254 6.65 -8.31 21.95
C HIS A 254 5.68 -7.46 22.78
N ALA A 255 6.18 -6.44 23.47
CA ALA A 255 5.34 -5.53 24.24
C ALA A 255 4.42 -4.70 23.33
N LEU A 256 4.94 -4.21 22.21
CA LEU A 256 4.19 -3.48 21.20
C LEU A 256 3.06 -4.33 20.63
N GLU A 257 3.37 -5.54 20.12
CA GLU A 257 2.37 -6.46 19.56
C GLU A 257 1.33 -6.90 20.60
N ALA A 258 1.74 -7.14 21.84
CA ALA A 258 0.81 -7.50 22.91
C ALA A 258 -0.17 -6.35 23.23
N SER A 259 0.31 -5.10 23.25
CA SER A 259 -0.56 -3.94 23.46
C SER A 259 -1.49 -3.71 22.26
N ILE A 260 -0.99 -3.81 21.03
CA ILE A 260 -1.82 -3.69 19.81
C ILE A 260 -2.94 -4.73 19.82
N ALA A 261 -2.61 -6.00 20.06
CA ALA A 261 -3.60 -7.08 20.08
C ALA A 261 -4.66 -6.90 21.17
N ARG A 262 -4.30 -6.26 22.29
CA ARG A 262 -5.21 -5.98 23.40
C ARG A 262 -6.16 -4.82 23.11
N ASN A 263 -5.69 -3.79 22.40
CA ASN A 263 -6.40 -2.51 22.30
C ASN A 263 -7.05 -2.27 20.92
N PHE A 264 -6.57 -2.93 19.87
CA PHE A 264 -7.03 -2.72 18.49
C PHE A 264 -7.55 -4.01 17.86
N SER A 265 -8.85 -4.07 17.58
CA SER A 265 -9.54 -5.32 17.14
C SER A 265 -9.07 -5.88 15.81
N ASP A 266 -8.51 -5.04 14.94
CA ASP A 266 -7.98 -5.43 13.64
C ASP A 266 -6.45 -5.58 13.64
N ASN A 267 -5.84 -5.59 14.84
CA ASN A 267 -4.38 -5.61 15.01
C ASN A 267 -3.69 -4.46 14.24
N GLY A 268 -4.29 -3.27 14.35
CA GLY A 268 -3.96 -2.12 13.53
C GLY A 268 -2.60 -1.52 13.85
N CYS A 269 -1.60 -1.83 13.03
CA CYS A 269 -0.25 -1.30 13.17
C CYS A 269 0.48 -1.25 11.83
N ILE A 270 1.09 -0.09 11.54
CA ILE A 270 2.09 0.07 10.48
C ILE A 270 3.46 0.19 11.16
N ALA A 271 4.33 -0.81 10.99
CA ALA A 271 5.73 -0.67 11.36
C ALA A 271 6.39 0.26 10.36
N CYS A 272 6.84 1.42 10.82
CA CYS A 272 7.25 2.52 9.96
C CYS A 272 8.70 2.93 10.25
N MET A 273 9.35 3.43 9.20
CA MET A 273 10.78 3.75 9.04
C MET A 273 11.67 3.92 10.28
N CYS A 274 12.96 3.56 10.26
CA CYS A 274 13.57 2.55 9.40
C CYS A 274 13.69 1.23 10.14
N HIS A 275 13.85 0.11 9.42
CA HIS A 275 13.74 -1.24 9.98
C HIS A 275 15.11 -1.84 10.27
N ASN A 276 15.16 -2.76 11.23
CA ASN A 276 16.31 -3.62 11.47
C ASN A 276 15.91 -5.10 11.38
N THR A 277 16.91 -5.96 11.18
CA THR A 277 16.67 -7.40 11.05
C THR A 277 16.18 -8.02 12.36
N ASP A 278 16.63 -7.52 13.51
CA ASP A 278 16.19 -8.04 14.82
C ASP A 278 14.67 -7.90 15.03
N GLY A 279 14.10 -6.79 14.58
CA GLY A 279 12.67 -6.50 14.64
C GLY A 279 11.87 -7.35 13.66
N LEU A 280 12.33 -7.48 12.42
CA LEU A 280 11.71 -8.36 11.42
C LEU A 280 11.65 -9.82 11.90
N TYR A 281 12.74 -10.32 12.49
CA TYR A 281 12.81 -11.66 13.06
C TYR A 281 12.17 -11.79 14.46
N SER A 282 11.51 -10.74 14.97
CA SER A 282 10.76 -10.77 16.23
C SER A 282 9.26 -10.49 16.07
N ALA A 283 8.79 -10.14 14.87
CA ALA A 283 7.40 -9.71 14.65
C ALA A 283 6.47 -10.88 14.28
N LYS A 284 5.51 -11.19 15.15
CA LYS A 284 4.56 -12.30 14.98
C LYS A 284 3.20 -11.86 14.45
N GLN A 285 2.78 -10.64 14.74
CA GLN A 285 1.43 -10.16 14.47
C GLN A 285 1.43 -8.93 13.58
N THR A 286 2.33 -7.97 13.78
CA THR A 286 2.39 -6.74 12.96
C THR A 286 2.53 -7.11 11.50
N ALA A 287 1.57 -6.64 10.69
CA ALA A 287 1.32 -7.15 9.35
C ALA A 287 1.68 -6.17 8.24
N VAL A 288 1.97 -4.90 8.54
CA VAL A 288 2.28 -3.86 7.55
C VAL A 288 3.63 -3.21 7.88
N VAL A 289 4.47 -3.01 6.86
CA VAL A 289 5.84 -2.47 6.99
C VAL A 289 6.12 -1.40 5.94
N ARG A 290 6.57 -0.21 6.33
CA ARG A 290 7.01 0.80 5.35
C ARG A 290 8.25 0.32 4.59
N ALA A 291 8.22 0.39 3.26
CA ALA A 291 9.29 -0.10 2.38
C ALA A 291 10.13 1.02 1.74
N SER A 292 9.91 2.27 2.12
CA SER A 292 10.63 3.44 1.64
C SER A 292 11.25 4.24 2.79
N ASP A 293 12.16 5.15 2.44
CA ASP A 293 12.36 6.38 3.20
C ASP A 293 11.10 7.29 3.11
N ASP A 294 11.14 8.45 3.76
CA ASP A 294 10.03 9.41 3.69
C ASP A 294 9.78 9.87 2.24
N PHE A 295 8.54 10.25 1.95
CA PHE A 295 8.19 10.84 0.66
C PHE A 295 8.68 12.30 0.61
N TYR A 296 9.60 12.62 -0.31
CA TYR A 296 10.18 13.96 -0.43
C TYR A 296 9.61 14.72 -1.64
N PRO A 297 8.41 15.33 -1.56
CA PRO A 297 7.73 15.97 -2.71
C PRO A 297 8.52 17.12 -3.34
N ARG A 298 9.45 17.73 -2.59
CA ARG A 298 10.24 18.88 -3.05
C ARG A 298 11.63 18.50 -3.54
N ASP A 299 12.04 17.23 -3.43
CA ASP A 299 13.30 16.74 -3.97
C ASP A 299 13.04 15.96 -5.26
N PRO A 300 13.30 16.56 -6.44
CA PRO A 300 13.10 15.88 -7.71
C PRO A 300 13.93 14.59 -7.85
N ALA A 301 15.06 14.48 -7.14
CA ALA A 301 15.92 13.30 -7.18
C ALA A 301 15.28 12.09 -6.48
N SER A 302 14.28 12.31 -5.61
CA SER A 302 13.65 11.24 -4.83
C SER A 302 12.68 10.39 -5.65
N HIS A 303 12.03 10.93 -6.68
CA HIS A 303 10.83 10.30 -7.25
C HIS A 303 11.10 9.01 -8.01
N THR A 304 12.12 8.95 -8.86
CA THR A 304 12.43 7.73 -9.61
C THR A 304 13.04 6.66 -8.70
N ILE A 305 13.89 7.08 -7.76
CA ILE A 305 14.50 6.19 -6.77
C ILE A 305 13.45 5.60 -5.84
N HIS A 306 12.43 6.36 -5.45
CA HIS A 306 11.36 5.86 -4.58
C HIS A 306 10.72 4.61 -5.16
N ILE A 307 10.28 4.66 -6.42
CA ILE A 307 9.62 3.52 -7.09
C ILE A 307 10.56 2.32 -7.23
N SER A 308 11.82 2.56 -7.59
CA SER A 308 12.83 1.49 -7.60
C SER A 308 12.99 0.89 -6.20
N SER A 309 13.23 1.71 -5.19
CA SER A 309 13.52 1.26 -3.81
C SER A 309 12.37 0.48 -3.22
N VAL A 310 11.12 0.94 -3.33
CA VAL A 310 9.97 0.21 -2.78
C VAL A 310 9.76 -1.14 -3.48
N ALA A 311 9.97 -1.23 -4.79
CA ALA A 311 9.85 -2.49 -5.51
C ALA A 311 10.92 -3.50 -5.05
N TYR A 312 12.20 -3.09 -4.99
CA TYR A 312 13.29 -3.96 -4.54
C TYR A 312 13.16 -4.34 -3.05
N ASN A 313 12.83 -3.38 -2.18
CA ASN A 313 12.63 -3.64 -0.76
C ASN A 313 11.46 -4.60 -0.52
N SER A 314 10.40 -4.52 -1.33
CA SER A 314 9.24 -5.41 -1.26
C SER A 314 9.57 -6.87 -1.57
N LEU A 315 10.68 -7.17 -2.25
CA LEU A 315 11.17 -8.54 -2.44
C LEU A 315 11.47 -9.21 -1.09
N PHE A 316 12.19 -8.51 -0.20
CA PHE A 316 12.58 -9.04 1.10
C PHE A 316 11.52 -8.77 2.18
N LEU A 317 11.10 -7.52 2.34
CA LEU A 317 10.13 -7.11 3.36
C LEU A 317 8.78 -7.81 3.17
N GLY A 318 8.42 -8.08 1.92
CA GLY A 318 7.21 -8.81 1.57
C GLY A 318 7.11 -10.18 2.24
N GLU A 319 8.20 -10.89 2.51
CA GLU A 319 8.12 -12.21 3.18
C GLU A 319 7.78 -12.09 4.69
N PHE A 320 7.93 -10.91 5.28
CA PHE A 320 7.64 -10.67 6.70
C PHE A 320 6.28 -9.97 6.92
N MET A 321 5.95 -8.99 6.09
CA MET A 321 4.78 -8.11 6.24
C MET A 321 4.33 -7.59 4.86
N GLN A 322 3.13 -7.02 4.77
CA GLN A 322 2.67 -6.31 3.58
C GLN A 322 3.43 -4.97 3.47
N PRO A 323 4.16 -4.73 2.37
CA PRO A 323 4.86 -3.47 2.17
C PRO A 323 3.88 -2.30 1.99
N ASP A 324 4.16 -1.23 2.72
CA ASP A 324 3.60 0.09 2.57
C ASP A 324 4.58 0.96 1.77
N TRP A 325 4.13 1.48 0.63
CA TRP A 325 4.95 2.27 -0.31
C TRP A 325 4.88 3.77 -0.04
N ASP A 326 4.31 4.13 1.10
CA ASP A 326 4.20 5.48 1.64
C ASP A 326 3.19 6.38 0.92
N MET A 327 2.86 7.51 1.55
CA MET A 327 2.03 8.57 0.98
C MET A 327 2.63 9.14 -0.31
N PHE A 328 1.80 9.83 -1.08
CA PHE A 328 2.25 10.69 -2.18
C PHE A 328 1.33 11.89 -2.35
N HIS A 329 1.77 12.86 -3.16
CA HIS A 329 0.94 13.99 -3.57
C HIS A 329 0.19 13.68 -4.87
N SER A 330 -1.13 13.86 -4.88
CA SER A 330 -1.95 13.71 -6.10
C SER A 330 -1.78 14.88 -7.05
N LEU A 331 -1.53 16.09 -6.54
CA LEU A 331 -1.25 17.28 -7.32
C LEU A 331 0.26 17.54 -7.38
N HIS A 332 0.95 16.79 -8.25
CA HIS A 332 2.40 16.87 -8.42
C HIS A 332 2.83 16.46 -9.83
N PRO A 333 3.93 17.01 -10.42
CA PRO A 333 4.40 16.61 -11.74
C PRO A 333 4.68 15.10 -11.91
N ALA A 334 5.08 14.43 -10.83
CA ALA A 334 5.30 12.98 -10.79
C ALA A 334 4.09 12.17 -10.26
N ALA A 335 2.93 12.81 -10.06
CA ALA A 335 1.81 12.16 -9.37
C ALA A 335 1.24 10.95 -10.10
N GLU A 336 1.06 11.00 -11.43
CA GLU A 336 0.55 9.85 -12.19
C GLU A 336 1.51 8.66 -12.11
N TYR A 337 2.82 8.92 -12.16
CA TYR A 337 3.88 7.91 -12.03
C TYR A 337 3.82 7.20 -10.67
N HIS A 338 3.66 7.97 -9.58
CA HIS A 338 3.52 7.45 -8.22
C HIS A 338 2.20 6.70 -8.00
N ALA A 339 1.10 7.21 -8.56
CA ALA A 339 -0.21 6.59 -8.49
C ALA A 339 -0.25 5.24 -9.21
N ALA A 340 0.28 5.18 -10.43
CA ALA A 340 0.33 3.95 -11.23
C ALA A 340 1.14 2.85 -10.53
N ALA A 341 2.28 3.20 -9.93
CA ALA A 341 3.09 2.25 -9.17
C ALA A 341 2.33 1.69 -7.95
N ARG A 342 1.68 2.55 -7.14
CA ARG A 342 0.91 2.13 -5.97
C ARG A 342 -0.32 1.28 -6.33
N ALA A 343 -0.96 1.57 -7.46
CA ALA A 343 -2.11 0.79 -7.94
C ALA A 343 -1.77 -0.70 -8.13
N ILE A 344 -0.54 -1.00 -8.58
CA ILE A 344 -0.07 -2.36 -8.82
C ILE A 344 0.88 -2.89 -7.74
N GLY A 345 1.26 -2.07 -6.76
CA GLY A 345 2.21 -2.44 -5.70
C GLY A 345 1.62 -3.37 -4.64
N GLY A 346 0.29 -3.54 -4.63
CA GLY A 346 -0.43 -4.27 -3.59
C GLY A 346 -0.30 -3.65 -2.19
N CYS A 347 0.18 -2.41 -2.11
CA CYS A 347 0.34 -1.62 -0.91
C CYS A 347 -0.95 -0.86 -0.57
N PRO A 348 -1.11 -0.34 0.66
CA PRO A 348 -2.11 0.68 0.92
C PRO A 348 -1.90 1.91 0.03
N ILE A 349 -2.99 2.64 -0.24
CA ILE A 349 -2.99 3.83 -1.09
C ILE A 349 -3.55 4.99 -0.28
N TYR A 350 -2.68 5.92 0.08
CA TYR A 350 -3.08 7.14 0.76
C TYR A 350 -2.26 8.34 0.27
N VAL A 351 -2.87 9.52 0.32
CA VAL A 351 -2.21 10.78 -0.07
C VAL A 351 -1.86 11.62 1.14
N SER A 352 -0.99 12.60 0.97
CA SER A 352 -0.62 13.59 2.00
C SER A 352 -0.88 15.04 1.56
N ASP A 353 -1.70 15.22 0.53
CA ASP A 353 -2.08 16.52 -0.01
C ASP A 353 -2.58 17.48 1.08
N LYS A 354 -2.24 18.76 0.95
CA LYS A 354 -2.90 19.83 1.68
C LYS A 354 -4.38 19.93 1.29
N PRO A 355 -5.28 20.29 2.21
CA PRO A 355 -6.66 20.58 1.87
C PRO A 355 -6.76 21.55 0.68
N GLY A 356 -7.65 21.25 -0.26
CA GLY A 356 -7.85 22.02 -1.49
C GLY A 356 -6.78 21.85 -2.57
N ASN A 357 -5.72 21.07 -2.35
CA ASN A 357 -4.63 20.85 -3.30
C ASN A 357 -4.63 19.41 -3.85
N HIS A 358 -5.75 19.00 -4.43
CA HIS A 358 -5.98 17.63 -4.90
C HIS A 358 -6.12 17.57 -6.43
N ASN A 359 -5.69 16.46 -7.02
CA ASN A 359 -5.99 16.11 -8.41
C ASN A 359 -7.05 15.00 -8.45
N PHE A 360 -8.33 15.37 -8.44
CA PHE A 360 -9.42 14.39 -8.43
C PHE A 360 -9.53 13.56 -9.71
N ASN A 361 -9.05 14.07 -10.86
CA ASN A 361 -8.98 13.28 -12.09
C ASN A 361 -8.00 12.11 -11.95
N LEU A 362 -6.87 12.34 -11.26
CA LEU A 362 -5.94 11.28 -10.94
C LEU A 362 -6.49 10.34 -9.87
N LEU A 363 -7.05 10.88 -8.78
CA LEU A 363 -7.56 10.07 -7.67
C LEU A 363 -8.69 9.13 -8.12
N ARG A 364 -9.56 9.54 -9.06
CA ARG A 364 -10.59 8.66 -9.65
C ARG A 364 -10.05 7.46 -10.44
N LYS A 365 -8.75 7.45 -10.82
CA LYS A 365 -8.08 6.29 -11.42
C LYS A 365 -7.63 5.25 -10.38
N LEU A 366 -7.74 5.57 -9.08
CA LEU A 366 -7.32 4.75 -7.94
C LEU A 366 -8.48 4.39 -7.01
N VAL A 367 -9.38 5.35 -6.78
CA VAL A 367 -10.39 5.32 -5.71
C VAL A 367 -11.78 5.12 -6.31
N LEU A 368 -12.47 4.10 -5.82
CA LEU A 368 -13.88 3.86 -6.15
C LEU A 368 -14.79 4.86 -5.44
N PRO A 369 -16.04 5.07 -5.90
CA PRO A 369 -16.95 6.05 -5.28
C PRO A 369 -17.23 5.83 -3.78
N ASP A 370 -17.11 4.59 -3.30
CA ASP A 370 -17.28 4.24 -1.89
C ASP A 370 -16.03 4.54 -1.02
N GLY A 371 -14.92 4.96 -1.64
CA GLY A 371 -13.64 5.21 -0.99
C GLY A 371 -12.74 3.97 -0.86
N SER A 372 -13.14 2.83 -1.43
CA SER A 372 -12.29 1.64 -1.50
C SER A 372 -11.35 1.66 -2.71
N VAL A 373 -10.32 0.80 -2.72
CA VAL A 373 -9.34 0.70 -3.81
C VAL A 373 -9.30 -0.69 -4.42
N LEU A 374 -8.91 -0.78 -5.70
CA LEU A 374 -8.67 -2.03 -6.41
C LEU A 374 -7.24 -2.53 -6.16
N ARG A 375 -6.91 -2.89 -4.91
CA ARG A 375 -5.56 -3.30 -4.52
C ARG A 375 -5.18 -4.66 -5.12
N ALA A 376 -3.97 -4.77 -5.67
CA ALA A 376 -3.40 -6.05 -6.11
C ALA A 376 -3.05 -6.95 -4.90
N GLN A 377 -3.01 -8.28 -5.10
CA GLN A 377 -3.02 -9.26 -4.01
C GLN A 377 -1.67 -9.45 -3.31
N LEU A 378 -0.57 -9.36 -4.04
CA LEU A 378 0.78 -9.65 -3.52
C LEU A 378 1.53 -8.35 -3.24
N PRO A 379 2.63 -8.38 -2.48
CA PRO A 379 3.62 -7.31 -2.57
C PRO A 379 4.16 -7.20 -4.00
N GLY A 380 4.11 -6.02 -4.59
CA GLY A 380 4.67 -5.76 -5.92
C GLY A 380 6.17 -5.97 -5.93
N ARG A 381 6.67 -6.69 -6.94
CA ARG A 381 8.09 -7.09 -7.05
C ARG A 381 8.62 -6.83 -8.45
N PRO A 382 9.94 -6.59 -8.60
CA PRO A 382 10.56 -6.59 -9.91
C PRO A 382 10.28 -7.90 -10.63
N THR A 383 10.09 -7.87 -11.95
CA THR A 383 10.09 -9.08 -12.77
C THR A 383 11.46 -9.75 -12.72
N ARG A 384 11.52 -11.03 -13.12
CA ARG A 384 12.75 -11.85 -13.00
C ARG A 384 13.95 -11.21 -13.71
N ASP A 385 13.72 -10.65 -14.89
CA ASP A 385 14.74 -9.96 -15.70
C ASP A 385 15.14 -8.59 -15.12
N SER A 386 14.34 -8.03 -14.20
CA SER A 386 14.64 -6.80 -13.48
C SER A 386 15.34 -7.04 -12.13
N LEU A 387 15.58 -8.28 -11.67
CA LEU A 387 16.07 -8.51 -10.29
C LEU A 387 17.52 -8.06 -10.04
N PHE A 388 18.35 -7.99 -11.07
CA PHE A 388 19.79 -7.72 -10.96
C PHE A 388 20.25 -6.55 -11.85
N VAL A 389 19.32 -5.68 -12.26
CA VAL A 389 19.61 -4.49 -13.07
C VAL A 389 19.61 -3.23 -12.20
N ASP A 390 20.15 -2.13 -12.69
CA ASP A 390 20.10 -0.84 -12.01
C ASP A 390 19.21 0.13 -12.80
N PRO A 391 17.88 0.03 -12.64
CA PRO A 391 16.93 0.76 -13.49
C PRO A 391 16.99 2.28 -13.26
N ALA A 392 17.76 2.72 -12.27
CA ALA A 392 17.91 4.12 -11.93
C ALA A 392 19.14 4.78 -12.57
N ARG A 393 20.14 3.98 -12.98
CA ARG A 393 21.46 4.51 -13.38
C ARG A 393 22.13 3.84 -14.57
N ASP A 394 21.70 2.64 -14.98
CA ASP A 394 22.39 1.87 -16.02
C ASP A 394 22.17 2.41 -17.45
N ARG A 395 21.24 3.36 -17.63
CA ARG A 395 20.86 3.99 -18.91
C ARG A 395 20.33 3.01 -19.97
N THR A 396 19.93 1.81 -19.55
CA THR A 396 19.47 0.76 -20.48
C THR A 396 18.20 0.09 -20.01
N SER A 397 17.98 -0.05 -18.71
CA SER A 397 16.89 -0.84 -18.16
C SER A 397 15.69 0.01 -17.74
N LEU A 398 14.51 -0.45 -18.14
CA LEU A 398 13.24 -0.06 -17.53
C LEU A 398 12.94 -1.00 -16.35
N LEU A 399 12.40 -0.47 -15.26
CA LEU A 399 11.93 -1.29 -14.15
C LEU A 399 10.57 -1.88 -14.52
N LYS A 400 10.46 -3.21 -14.51
CA LYS A 400 9.18 -3.90 -14.61
C LYS A 400 8.77 -4.44 -13.24
N ILE A 401 7.55 -4.12 -12.81
CA ILE A 401 6.96 -4.55 -11.54
C ILE A 401 5.75 -5.42 -11.86
N TRP A 402 5.68 -6.64 -11.31
CA TRP A 402 4.55 -7.53 -11.51
C TRP A 402 3.74 -7.74 -10.23
N ASN A 403 2.46 -8.05 -10.40
CA ASN A 403 1.54 -8.45 -9.34
C ASN A 403 0.38 -9.30 -9.87
N MET A 404 -0.45 -9.81 -8.95
CA MET A 404 -1.64 -10.61 -9.22
C MET A 404 -2.91 -9.90 -8.78
N ASN A 405 -3.97 -10.06 -9.56
CA ASN A 405 -5.35 -9.90 -9.15
C ASN A 405 -6.00 -11.29 -9.04
N LYS A 406 -7.24 -11.36 -8.55
CA LYS A 406 -7.97 -12.63 -8.36
C LYS A 406 -8.10 -13.45 -9.65
N CYS A 407 -8.26 -12.77 -10.79
CA CYS A 407 -8.52 -13.41 -12.08
C CYS A 407 -7.55 -12.97 -13.20
N THR A 408 -6.63 -12.04 -12.93
CA THR A 408 -5.71 -11.47 -13.94
C THR A 408 -4.33 -11.19 -13.34
N GLY A 409 -3.34 -10.99 -14.19
CA GLY A 409 -2.02 -10.47 -13.81
C GLY A 409 -1.83 -9.03 -14.26
N VAL A 410 -0.91 -8.31 -13.63
CA VAL A 410 -0.53 -6.95 -14.05
C VAL A 410 0.98 -6.76 -14.02
N VAL A 411 1.50 -6.07 -15.04
CA VAL A 411 2.90 -5.60 -15.09
C VAL A 411 2.91 -4.10 -15.37
N GLY A 412 3.52 -3.33 -14.48
CA GLY A 412 3.84 -1.93 -14.75
C GLY A 412 5.29 -1.79 -15.18
N VAL A 413 5.52 -0.96 -16.19
CA VAL A 413 6.86 -0.63 -16.70
C VAL A 413 7.14 0.83 -16.43
N PHE A 414 8.28 1.12 -15.82
CA PHE A 414 8.64 2.46 -15.35
C PHE A 414 10.06 2.83 -15.78
N ASN A 415 10.24 4.05 -16.29
CA ASN A 415 11.57 4.59 -16.51
C ASN A 415 12.05 5.32 -15.25
N CYS A 416 12.97 4.69 -14.50
CA CYS A 416 13.50 5.21 -13.24
C CYS A 416 14.84 5.96 -13.38
N GLN A 417 15.32 6.19 -14.60
CA GLN A 417 16.68 6.71 -14.82
C GLN A 417 16.86 8.14 -14.30
N GLY A 418 18.10 8.51 -13.99
CA GLY A 418 18.52 9.91 -13.81
C GLY A 418 18.83 10.35 -12.38
N ALA A 419 18.36 9.60 -11.37
CA ALA A 419 18.70 9.85 -9.98
C ALA A 419 19.23 8.58 -9.29
N GLY A 420 20.12 8.75 -8.30
CA GLY A 420 20.67 7.64 -7.53
C GLY A 420 21.25 8.07 -6.17
N TRP A 421 21.40 7.12 -5.25
CA TRP A 421 22.16 7.35 -4.01
C TRP A 421 23.64 7.63 -4.33
N CYS A 422 24.15 8.77 -3.86
CA CYS A 422 25.55 9.14 -3.98
C CYS A 422 26.33 8.76 -2.72
N LYS A 423 27.20 7.76 -2.81
CA LYS A 423 28.00 7.27 -1.67
C LYS A 423 29.03 8.26 -1.12
N VAL A 424 29.42 9.26 -1.91
CA VAL A 424 30.35 10.32 -1.51
C VAL A 424 29.62 11.38 -0.71
N GLU A 425 28.48 11.83 -1.23
CA GLU A 425 27.72 12.97 -0.69
C GLU A 425 26.66 12.55 0.33
N LYS A 426 26.46 11.24 0.49
CA LYS A 426 25.49 10.63 1.43
C LYS A 426 24.08 11.16 1.25
N LYS A 427 23.67 11.34 -0.01
CA LYS A 427 22.33 11.78 -0.38
C LYS A 427 21.94 11.28 -1.75
N THR A 428 20.64 11.21 -1.98
CA THR A 428 20.06 11.03 -3.31
C THR A 428 20.37 12.26 -4.18
N ARG A 429 20.82 12.03 -5.41
CA ARG A 429 21.15 13.10 -6.37
C ARG A 429 20.71 12.74 -7.77
N ILE A 430 20.33 13.77 -8.53
CA ILE A 430 20.29 13.69 -9.98
C ILE A 430 21.73 13.60 -10.49
N HIS A 431 22.04 12.53 -11.23
CA HIS A 431 23.34 12.28 -11.85
C HIS A 431 23.26 12.39 -13.39
N ASP A 432 22.05 12.40 -13.94
CA ASP A 432 21.77 12.71 -15.33
C ASP A 432 20.46 13.53 -15.40
N THR A 433 20.56 14.78 -15.87
CA THR A 433 19.42 15.71 -15.92
C THR A 433 18.52 15.50 -17.13
N SER A 434 18.97 14.74 -18.14
CA SER A 434 18.19 14.41 -19.33
C SER A 434 18.42 12.96 -19.76
N PRO A 435 18.03 11.97 -18.93
CA PRO A 435 18.24 10.57 -19.29
C PRO A 435 17.45 10.19 -20.56
N GLY A 436 18.00 9.23 -21.30
CA GLY A 436 17.46 8.81 -22.58
C GLY A 436 16.05 8.19 -22.49
N THR A 437 15.36 8.20 -23.63
CA THR A 437 14.18 7.35 -23.83
C THR A 437 14.64 5.90 -23.96
N LEU A 438 14.03 4.99 -23.19
CA LEU A 438 14.40 3.58 -23.18
C LEU A 438 13.28 2.72 -23.76
N THR A 439 13.67 1.59 -24.34
CA THR A 439 12.75 0.60 -24.89
C THR A 439 12.99 -0.74 -24.22
N SER A 440 11.90 -1.43 -23.86
CA SER A 440 11.91 -2.81 -23.39
C SER A 440 10.73 -3.56 -24.00
N SER A 441 10.42 -4.76 -23.50
CA SER A 441 9.22 -5.50 -23.86
C SER A 441 8.63 -6.22 -22.65
N VAL A 442 7.33 -6.48 -22.73
CA VAL A 442 6.57 -7.22 -21.73
C VAL A 442 5.92 -8.46 -22.34
N CYS A 443 5.79 -9.53 -21.57
CA CYS A 443 5.11 -10.76 -21.97
C CYS A 443 4.33 -11.37 -20.82
N ALA A 444 3.45 -12.33 -21.11
CA ALA A 444 2.59 -12.94 -20.09
C ALA A 444 3.38 -13.62 -18.95
N SER A 445 4.56 -14.16 -19.23
CA SER A 445 5.44 -14.78 -18.23
C SER A 445 6.19 -13.79 -17.33
N ASP A 446 6.10 -12.48 -17.59
CA ASP A 446 6.57 -11.47 -16.63
C ASP A 446 5.70 -11.46 -15.35
N VAL A 447 4.45 -11.93 -15.45
CA VAL A 447 3.62 -12.26 -14.29
C VAL A 447 3.94 -13.69 -13.86
N ASP A 448 4.83 -13.85 -12.87
CA ASP A 448 5.40 -15.15 -12.47
C ASP A 448 4.32 -16.20 -12.12
N LEU A 449 3.19 -15.76 -11.55
CA LEU A 449 2.10 -16.62 -11.08
C LEU A 449 0.86 -16.63 -11.99
N ILE A 450 0.95 -16.17 -13.24
CA ILE A 450 -0.21 -16.06 -14.15
C ILE A 450 -0.97 -17.40 -14.33
N ASN A 451 -0.26 -18.53 -14.29
CA ASN A 451 -0.85 -19.87 -14.39
C ASN A 451 -1.87 -20.15 -13.27
N GLN A 452 -1.75 -19.50 -12.11
CA GLN A 452 -2.65 -19.72 -10.97
C GLN A 452 -4.08 -19.22 -11.23
N VAL A 453 -4.24 -18.21 -12.10
CA VAL A 453 -5.54 -17.60 -12.43
C VAL A 453 -6.05 -17.97 -13.82
N ALA A 454 -5.19 -18.59 -14.64
CA ALA A 454 -5.53 -18.96 -16.01
C ALA A 454 -6.33 -20.27 -16.13
N GLY A 455 -6.26 -21.14 -15.12
CA GLY A 455 -6.87 -22.47 -15.13
C GLY A 455 -6.00 -23.54 -15.80
N ALA A 456 -6.30 -24.81 -15.54
CA ALA A 456 -5.46 -25.94 -15.97
C ALA A 456 -5.42 -26.16 -17.49
N GLU A 457 -6.46 -25.70 -18.21
CA GLU A 457 -6.59 -25.85 -19.66
C GLU A 457 -5.96 -24.69 -20.46
N TRP A 458 -5.32 -23.73 -19.77
CA TRP A 458 -4.76 -22.56 -20.43
C TRP A 458 -3.52 -22.89 -21.29
N HIS A 459 -3.57 -22.51 -22.57
CA HIS A 459 -2.49 -22.76 -23.52
C HIS A 459 -1.47 -21.62 -23.65
N GLY A 460 -1.53 -20.59 -22.81
CA GLY A 460 -0.57 -19.48 -22.80
C GLY A 460 -0.99 -18.25 -23.62
N GLU A 461 -2.12 -18.30 -24.33
CA GLU A 461 -2.66 -17.12 -25.03
C GLU A 461 -3.36 -16.16 -24.07
N THR A 462 -3.11 -14.86 -24.20
CA THR A 462 -3.64 -13.86 -23.26
C THR A 462 -4.16 -12.65 -23.99
N ILE A 463 -5.22 -12.06 -23.46
CA ILE A 463 -5.60 -10.69 -23.81
C ILE A 463 -4.81 -9.74 -22.93
N VAL A 464 -4.08 -8.82 -23.56
CA VAL A 464 -3.37 -7.74 -22.89
C VAL A 464 -4.13 -6.45 -23.09
N TYR A 465 -4.50 -5.79 -22.00
CA TYR A 465 -4.97 -4.41 -22.02
C TYR A 465 -3.82 -3.48 -21.61
N ALA A 466 -3.38 -2.64 -22.55
CA ALA A 466 -2.39 -1.59 -22.32
C ALA A 466 -3.11 -0.29 -21.93
N TYR A 467 -2.90 0.15 -20.69
CA TYR A 467 -3.73 1.19 -20.07
C TYR A 467 -3.61 2.55 -20.77
N ARG A 468 -2.39 3.07 -21.00
CA ARG A 468 -2.24 4.42 -21.56
C ARG A 468 -2.60 4.50 -23.04
N SER A 469 -2.29 3.47 -23.82
CA SER A 469 -2.71 3.42 -25.24
C SER A 469 -4.19 3.02 -25.39
N SER A 470 -4.82 2.49 -24.34
CA SER A 470 -6.17 1.93 -24.37
C SER A 470 -6.34 0.81 -25.42
N GLU A 471 -5.25 0.07 -25.69
CA GLU A 471 -5.22 -1.00 -26.69
C GLU A 471 -5.51 -2.36 -26.06
N VAL A 472 -6.20 -3.21 -26.83
CA VAL A 472 -6.48 -4.60 -26.48
C VAL A 472 -5.81 -5.50 -27.51
N ILE A 473 -4.89 -6.32 -27.04
CA ILE A 473 -4.00 -7.14 -27.88
C ILE A 473 -4.19 -8.60 -27.51
N ARG A 474 -4.53 -9.45 -28.49
CA ARG A 474 -4.44 -10.91 -28.32
C ARG A 474 -2.98 -11.33 -28.50
N LEU A 475 -2.34 -11.67 -27.40
CA LEU A 475 -0.92 -12.03 -27.33
C LEU A 475 -0.75 -13.56 -27.36
N PRO A 476 -0.12 -14.12 -28.42
CA PRO A 476 0.20 -15.53 -28.46
C PRO A 476 1.19 -15.95 -27.36
N LYS A 477 1.20 -17.23 -27.02
CA LYS A 477 2.17 -17.79 -26.06
C LYS A 477 3.60 -17.46 -26.48
N GLY A 478 4.37 -16.88 -25.56
CA GLY A 478 5.78 -16.55 -25.76
C GLY A 478 6.04 -15.29 -26.60
N ALA A 479 4.99 -14.62 -27.10
CA ALA A 479 5.13 -13.32 -27.72
C ALA A 479 5.29 -12.20 -26.67
N SER A 480 5.85 -11.08 -27.11
CA SER A 480 6.09 -9.90 -26.27
C SER A 480 5.61 -8.62 -26.95
N ILE A 481 5.22 -7.62 -26.16
CA ILE A 481 4.78 -6.30 -26.62
C ILE A 481 5.91 -5.29 -26.33
N PRO A 482 6.37 -4.51 -27.31
CA PRO A 482 7.38 -3.48 -27.08
C PRO A 482 6.80 -2.29 -26.31
N VAL A 483 7.63 -1.64 -25.51
CA VAL A 483 7.25 -0.44 -24.76
C VAL A 483 8.43 0.54 -24.74
N THR A 484 8.16 1.81 -25.01
CA THR A 484 9.17 2.87 -25.10
C THR A 484 8.74 4.03 -24.22
N LEU A 485 9.59 4.42 -23.25
CA LEU A 485 9.26 5.38 -22.20
C LEU A 485 10.37 6.41 -22.01
N LYS A 486 9.97 7.68 -21.91
CA LYS A 486 10.82 8.74 -21.36
C LYS A 486 10.89 8.61 -19.84
N VAL A 487 11.83 9.33 -19.24
CA VAL A 487 11.97 9.39 -17.78
C VAL A 487 10.69 9.87 -17.13
N LEU A 488 10.33 9.26 -15.98
CA LEU A 488 9.06 9.49 -15.27
C LEU A 488 7.80 9.12 -16.07
N GLU A 489 7.93 8.47 -17.22
CA GLU A 489 6.81 7.80 -17.88
C GLU A 489 6.68 6.35 -17.41
N PHE A 490 5.47 5.84 -17.55
CA PHE A 490 5.10 4.46 -17.25
C PHE A 490 4.12 3.92 -18.30
N GLU A 491 3.88 2.61 -18.27
CA GLU A 491 2.75 1.91 -18.90
C GLU A 491 2.31 0.76 -18.00
N LEU A 492 1.01 0.44 -17.97
CA LEU A 492 0.44 -0.68 -17.22
C LEU A 492 -0.18 -1.69 -18.18
N PHE A 493 0.30 -2.93 -18.14
CA PHE A 493 -0.18 -4.03 -18.96
C PHE A 493 -0.93 -5.03 -18.10
N HIS A 494 -2.20 -5.25 -18.43
CA HIS A 494 -3.09 -6.16 -17.72
C HIS A 494 -3.23 -7.46 -18.52
N PHE A 495 -2.69 -8.54 -17.98
CA PHE A 495 -2.66 -9.86 -18.61
C PHE A 495 -3.89 -10.66 -18.16
N CYS A 496 -4.82 -10.85 -19.10
CA CYS A 496 -6.11 -11.49 -18.90
C CYS A 496 -6.11 -12.84 -19.65
N PRO A 497 -5.92 -13.97 -18.94
CA PRO A 497 -5.85 -15.27 -19.59
C PRO A 497 -7.10 -15.60 -20.42
N ILE A 498 -6.90 -16.12 -21.63
CA ILE A 498 -8.00 -16.52 -22.50
C ILE A 498 -8.51 -17.90 -22.05
N GLN A 499 -9.84 -18.00 -21.92
CA GLN A 499 -10.55 -19.25 -21.72
C GLN A 499 -11.26 -19.65 -23.01
N GLU A 500 -11.03 -20.87 -23.47
CA GLU A 500 -11.74 -21.44 -24.62
C GLU A 500 -13.07 -22.05 -24.16
N ILE A 501 -14.16 -21.48 -24.68
CA ILE A 501 -15.53 -21.88 -24.34
C ILE A 501 -15.96 -23.06 -25.21
N ALA A 502 -15.74 -22.91 -26.51
CA ALA A 502 -16.04 -23.87 -27.57
C ALA A 502 -15.13 -23.55 -28.77
N PRO A 503 -15.01 -24.45 -29.78
CA PRO A 503 -14.21 -24.17 -30.97
C PRO A 503 -14.59 -22.84 -31.62
N GLY A 504 -13.64 -21.89 -31.65
CA GLY A 504 -13.84 -20.54 -32.21
C GLY A 504 -14.57 -19.53 -31.29
N ILE A 505 -14.87 -19.91 -30.05
CA ILE A 505 -15.44 -19.04 -29.01
C ILE A 505 -14.50 -18.99 -27.82
N SER A 506 -13.91 -17.83 -27.59
CA SER A 506 -12.95 -17.60 -26.50
C SER A 506 -13.26 -16.30 -25.78
N PHE A 507 -13.01 -16.26 -24.47
CA PHE A 507 -13.37 -15.16 -23.58
C PHE A 507 -12.21 -14.80 -22.66
N ALA A 508 -12.09 -13.52 -22.29
CA ALA A 508 -11.25 -13.08 -21.19
C ALA A 508 -11.87 -11.85 -20.49
N ALA A 509 -11.87 -11.83 -19.16
CA ALA A 509 -12.33 -10.66 -18.41
C ALA A 509 -11.20 -9.63 -18.29
N ILE A 510 -11.47 -8.36 -18.65
CA ILE A 510 -10.46 -7.28 -18.57
C ILE A 510 -10.61 -6.50 -17.28
N GLY A 511 -11.79 -5.89 -17.03
CA GLY A 511 -12.07 -5.14 -15.80
C GLY A 511 -12.52 -3.70 -16.02
N LEU A 512 -12.37 -2.84 -15.00
CA LEU A 512 -12.70 -1.41 -15.06
C LEU A 512 -11.60 -0.63 -15.79
N MET A 513 -11.83 -0.30 -17.06
CA MET A 513 -10.79 0.13 -18.01
C MET A 513 -10.18 1.50 -17.68
N ASP A 514 -10.88 2.31 -16.89
CA ASP A 514 -10.45 3.65 -16.46
C ASP A 514 -9.66 3.63 -15.13
N MET A 515 -9.52 2.46 -14.50
CA MET A 515 -8.76 2.27 -13.26
C MET A 515 -7.35 1.78 -13.56
N PHE A 516 -6.34 2.31 -12.85
CA PHE A 516 -4.95 1.88 -13.04
C PHE A 516 -4.73 0.39 -12.80
N ASN A 517 -5.43 -0.21 -11.82
CA ASN A 517 -5.49 -1.66 -11.67
C ASN A 517 -6.84 -2.19 -12.17
N THR A 518 -6.98 -2.23 -13.49
CA THR A 518 -8.21 -2.57 -14.22
C THR A 518 -8.79 -3.91 -13.78
N GLY A 519 -7.96 -4.95 -13.76
CA GLY A 519 -8.37 -6.32 -13.41
C GLY A 519 -8.65 -6.54 -11.93
N GLY A 520 -8.25 -5.60 -11.06
CA GLY A 520 -8.55 -5.66 -9.63
C GLY A 520 -10.05 -5.53 -9.30
N ALA A 521 -10.87 -5.11 -10.28
CA ALA A 521 -12.32 -5.06 -10.17
C ALA A 521 -12.99 -6.45 -10.26
N ILE A 522 -12.30 -7.47 -10.79
CA ILE A 522 -12.88 -8.79 -11.03
C ILE A 522 -12.65 -9.66 -9.78
N GLU A 523 -13.74 -10.12 -9.19
CA GLU A 523 -13.73 -10.98 -8.00
C GLU A 523 -13.77 -12.46 -8.37
N GLU A 524 -14.55 -12.80 -9.41
CA GLU A 524 -14.80 -14.17 -9.82
C GLU A 524 -15.24 -14.21 -11.29
N VAL A 525 -14.87 -15.30 -11.98
CA VAL A 525 -15.28 -15.61 -13.35
C VAL A 525 -15.70 -17.08 -13.41
N GLU A 526 -16.94 -17.35 -13.80
CA GLU A 526 -17.48 -18.69 -14.00
C GLU A 526 -18.04 -18.82 -15.42
N ILE A 527 -17.83 -19.96 -16.05
CA ILE A 527 -18.34 -20.25 -17.41
C ILE A 527 -19.20 -21.49 -17.35
N TYR A 528 -20.48 -21.33 -17.71
CA TYR A 528 -21.48 -22.40 -17.75
C TYR A 528 -21.77 -22.76 -19.21
N ARG A 529 -21.31 -23.93 -19.66
CA ARG A 529 -21.55 -24.41 -21.03
C ARG A 529 -22.97 -24.99 -21.13
N THR A 530 -23.59 -24.85 -22.29
CA THR A 530 -24.99 -25.26 -22.49
C THR A 530 -25.18 -26.78 -22.38
N SER A 531 -24.13 -27.57 -22.59
CA SER A 531 -24.11 -29.03 -22.34
C SER A 531 -24.18 -29.41 -20.85
N ASP A 532 -23.91 -28.48 -19.94
CA ASP A 532 -23.83 -28.73 -18.49
C ASP A 532 -25.16 -28.43 -17.78
N LYS A 533 -26.14 -27.86 -18.50
CA LYS A 533 -27.53 -27.71 -18.02
C LYS A 533 -28.35 -28.93 -18.49
N GLN A 534 -28.79 -29.76 -17.55
CA GLN A 534 -29.91 -30.68 -17.79
C GLN A 534 -31.18 -29.84 -18.03
N GLU A 535 -31.48 -29.51 -19.28
CA GLU A 535 -32.77 -28.93 -19.64
C GLU A 535 -33.74 -30.05 -20.06
N LEU A 536 -34.82 -30.19 -19.29
CA LEU A 536 -36.06 -30.83 -19.70
C LEU A 536 -36.64 -30.02 -20.87
N PHE A 537 -36.52 -30.55 -22.08
CA PHE A 537 -37.18 -30.03 -23.26
C PHE A 537 -38.69 -30.33 -23.21
N ASP A 538 -39.52 -29.31 -23.43
CA ASP A 538 -40.85 -29.47 -24.01
C ASP A 538 -40.88 -28.63 -25.29
N GLY A 539 -41.08 -29.30 -26.42
CA GLY A 539 -40.69 -28.82 -27.74
C GLY A 539 -41.70 -27.90 -28.42
N GLU A 540 -41.19 -26.99 -29.24
CA GLU A 540 -41.80 -26.69 -30.55
C GLU A 540 -40.77 -26.06 -31.50
N VAL A 541 -40.78 -26.53 -32.75
CA VAL A 541 -39.87 -26.12 -33.82
C VAL A 541 -40.58 -25.12 -34.72
N THR A 542 -39.97 -23.95 -34.96
CA THR A 542 -40.33 -23.10 -36.10
C THR A 542 -39.10 -22.65 -36.87
N THR A 543 -39.17 -22.87 -38.19
CA THR A 543 -38.16 -22.59 -39.20
C THR A 543 -38.27 -21.17 -39.77
N SER A 544 -37.20 -20.37 -39.68
CA SER A 544 -36.90 -19.29 -40.63
C SER A 544 -35.42 -18.91 -40.57
N LEU A 545 -34.73 -18.93 -41.71
CA LEU A 545 -33.32 -18.57 -41.84
C LEU A 545 -33.12 -17.04 -41.78
N SER A 546 -32.75 -16.56 -40.59
CA SER A 546 -31.71 -15.54 -40.31
C SER A 546 -31.94 -14.99 -38.88
N SER A 547 -30.88 -14.95 -38.06
CA SER A 547 -30.79 -14.44 -36.65
C SER A 547 -30.81 -15.42 -35.46
N ASN A 548 -30.96 -16.73 -35.63
CA ASN A 548 -30.92 -17.67 -34.49
C ASN A 548 -29.49 -18.14 -34.15
N ARG A 549 -28.68 -17.30 -33.48
CA ARG A 549 -27.53 -17.81 -32.72
C ARG A 549 -28.05 -18.39 -31.41
N THR A 550 -27.85 -19.68 -31.19
CA THR A 550 -28.14 -20.34 -29.91
C THR A 550 -27.02 -20.04 -28.92
N THR A 551 -27.38 -19.75 -27.67
CA THR A 551 -26.40 -19.58 -26.58
C THR A 551 -25.54 -20.83 -26.48
N THR A 552 -24.22 -20.64 -26.55
CA THR A 552 -23.22 -21.72 -26.40
C THR A 552 -22.75 -21.81 -24.95
N ALA A 553 -22.61 -20.66 -24.28
CA ALA A 553 -22.33 -20.60 -22.86
C ALA A 553 -22.87 -19.32 -22.20
N THR A 554 -23.00 -19.36 -20.88
CA THR A 554 -23.24 -18.21 -20.03
C THR A 554 -21.99 -17.96 -19.18
N ILE A 555 -21.38 -16.78 -19.32
CA ILE A 555 -20.30 -16.32 -18.43
C ILE A 555 -20.93 -15.50 -17.30
N ALA A 556 -20.66 -15.88 -16.06
CA ALA A 556 -21.01 -15.12 -14.87
C ALA A 556 -19.76 -14.47 -14.27
N LEU A 557 -19.81 -13.16 -14.04
CA LEU A 557 -18.75 -12.42 -13.37
C LEU A 557 -19.29 -11.83 -12.06
N LYS A 558 -18.49 -11.88 -11.00
CA LYS A 558 -18.69 -11.01 -9.83
C LYS A 558 -17.65 -9.91 -9.88
N VAL A 559 -18.08 -8.66 -9.79
CA VAL A 559 -17.18 -7.50 -9.92
C VAL A 559 -17.50 -6.41 -8.90
N ARG A 560 -16.55 -5.52 -8.65
CA ARG A 560 -16.71 -4.36 -7.76
C ARG A 560 -16.39 -3.06 -8.49
N GLY A 561 -17.10 -2.00 -8.12
CA GLY A 561 -16.89 -0.63 -8.63
C GLY A 561 -17.92 -0.21 -9.66
N SER A 562 -17.60 0.81 -10.46
CA SER A 562 -18.50 1.41 -11.44
C SER A 562 -17.73 2.05 -12.59
N GLY A 563 -18.42 2.30 -13.70
CA GLY A 563 -17.83 2.96 -14.88
C GLY A 563 -17.66 1.99 -16.05
N LYS A 564 -16.75 2.33 -16.97
CA LYS A 564 -16.54 1.56 -18.19
C LYS A 564 -15.86 0.23 -17.89
N PHE A 565 -16.56 -0.86 -18.12
CA PHE A 565 -16.06 -2.21 -17.94
C PHE A 565 -15.80 -2.88 -19.30
N GLY A 566 -14.69 -3.60 -19.40
CA GLY A 566 -14.25 -4.30 -20.59
C GLY A 566 -14.18 -5.81 -20.40
N VAL A 567 -14.52 -6.54 -21.45
CA VAL A 567 -14.22 -7.97 -21.62
C VAL A 567 -13.78 -8.22 -23.06
N TYR A 568 -13.07 -9.30 -23.30
CA TYR A 568 -12.82 -9.82 -24.63
C TYR A 568 -13.75 -10.98 -24.94
N SER A 569 -14.30 -10.98 -26.15
CA SER A 569 -15.02 -12.12 -26.73
C SER A 569 -14.62 -12.26 -28.20
N SER A 570 -14.25 -13.45 -28.63
CA SER A 570 -13.91 -13.69 -30.06
C SER A 570 -15.13 -13.56 -30.99
N GLN A 571 -16.34 -13.62 -30.44
CA GLN A 571 -17.58 -13.41 -31.16
C GLN A 571 -18.44 -12.37 -30.46
N ARG A 572 -19.26 -11.64 -31.23
CA ARG A 572 -20.24 -10.72 -30.67
C ARG A 572 -21.17 -11.45 -29.68
N PRO A 573 -21.21 -11.04 -28.40
CA PRO A 573 -22.13 -11.63 -27.43
C PRO A 573 -23.60 -11.40 -27.82
N LEU A 574 -24.47 -12.28 -27.36
CA LEU A 574 -25.91 -12.25 -27.60
C LEU A 574 -26.64 -11.34 -26.61
N LYS A 575 -26.22 -11.35 -25.35
CA LYS A 575 -26.87 -10.62 -24.26
C LYS A 575 -25.88 -10.26 -23.15
N PHE A 576 -26.08 -9.09 -22.55
CA PHE A 576 -25.50 -8.69 -21.28
C PHE A 576 -26.61 -8.38 -20.27
N ALA A 577 -26.37 -8.73 -19.02
CA ALA A 577 -27.16 -8.26 -17.89
C ALA A 577 -26.26 -7.89 -16.71
N VAL A 578 -26.57 -6.78 -16.04
CA VAL A 578 -25.96 -6.35 -14.78
C VAL A 578 -27.04 -6.42 -13.71
N ASP A 579 -26.81 -7.25 -12.68
CA ASP A 579 -27.79 -7.61 -11.64
C ASP A 579 -29.16 -8.00 -12.23
N GLY A 580 -29.15 -8.84 -13.26
CA GLY A 580 -30.34 -9.30 -13.98
C GLY A 580 -31.00 -8.27 -14.89
N THR A 581 -30.56 -7.01 -14.85
CA THR A 581 -31.07 -5.94 -15.73
C THR A 581 -30.33 -5.98 -17.06
N LYS A 582 -31.06 -6.09 -18.17
CA LYS A 582 -30.46 -6.07 -19.52
C LYS A 582 -29.70 -4.75 -19.74
N THR A 583 -28.46 -4.85 -20.18
CA THR A 583 -27.57 -3.69 -20.38
C THR A 583 -27.07 -3.65 -21.80
N ASP A 584 -27.05 -2.45 -22.39
CA ASP A 584 -26.48 -2.23 -23.71
C ASP A 584 -24.95 -2.34 -23.68
N PHE A 585 -24.37 -2.82 -24.76
CA PHE A 585 -22.93 -3.01 -24.89
C PHE A 585 -22.46 -2.62 -26.29
N ASN A 586 -21.18 -2.25 -26.38
CA ASN A 586 -20.48 -2.01 -27.64
C ASN A 586 -19.50 -3.15 -27.89
N TYR A 587 -19.52 -3.72 -29.10
CA TYR A 587 -18.63 -4.78 -29.55
C TYR A 587 -17.77 -4.28 -30.72
N ASN A 588 -16.45 -4.29 -30.54
CA ASN A 588 -15.49 -4.05 -31.61
C ASN A 588 -15.11 -5.40 -32.27
N SER A 589 -15.49 -5.58 -33.54
CA SER A 589 -15.23 -6.81 -34.29
C SER A 589 -13.77 -7.02 -34.68
N GLU A 590 -12.94 -5.98 -34.68
CA GLU A 590 -11.53 -6.06 -35.08
C GLU A 590 -10.66 -6.68 -33.99
N ASN A 591 -10.91 -6.32 -32.73
CA ASN A 591 -10.10 -6.77 -31.59
C ASN A 591 -10.89 -7.57 -30.55
N GLY A 592 -12.19 -7.80 -30.75
CA GLY A 592 -13.07 -8.55 -29.85
C GLY A 592 -13.38 -7.86 -28.52
N LEU A 593 -12.99 -6.59 -28.35
CA LEU A 593 -13.28 -5.83 -27.16
C LEU A 593 -14.79 -5.56 -27.09
N THR A 594 -15.38 -5.98 -25.98
CA THR A 594 -16.76 -5.65 -25.61
C THR A 594 -16.76 -4.75 -24.39
N THR A 595 -17.47 -3.63 -24.46
CA THR A 595 -17.56 -2.65 -23.36
C THR A 595 -19.00 -2.34 -23.00
N PHE A 596 -19.24 -2.12 -21.72
CA PHE A 596 -20.52 -1.69 -21.16
C PHE A 596 -20.26 -0.88 -19.90
N SER A 597 -21.28 -0.20 -19.38
CA SER A 597 -21.15 0.64 -18.19
C SER A 597 -21.78 -0.05 -16.98
N ILE A 598 -21.01 -0.12 -15.90
CA ILE A 598 -21.49 -0.53 -14.58
C ILE A 598 -21.99 0.73 -13.85
N PRO A 599 -23.21 0.70 -13.28
CA PRO A 599 -23.73 1.85 -12.56
C PRO A 599 -22.97 2.12 -11.25
N ILE A 600 -23.16 3.30 -10.68
CA ILE A 600 -22.58 3.66 -9.38
C ILE A 600 -23.22 2.79 -8.29
N PRO A 601 -22.43 2.12 -7.42
CA PRO A 601 -22.96 1.30 -6.34
C PRO A 601 -23.78 2.13 -5.36
N GLN A 602 -24.82 1.51 -4.79
CA GLN A 602 -25.65 2.15 -3.75
C GLN A 602 -25.05 2.02 -2.34
N GLU A 603 -24.18 1.02 -2.13
CA GLU A 603 -23.60 0.68 -0.82
C GLU A 603 -22.07 0.50 -0.92
N ASP A 604 -21.38 0.64 0.23
CA ASP A 604 -19.93 0.40 0.34
C ASP A 604 -19.61 -1.06 -0.05
N MET A 605 -18.55 -1.25 -0.83
CA MET A 605 -18.05 -2.57 -1.28
C MET A 605 -19.08 -3.38 -2.09
N TYR A 606 -20.12 -2.73 -2.61
CA TYR A 606 -21.17 -3.39 -3.38
C TYR A 606 -20.59 -4.14 -4.59
N LYS A 607 -21.11 -5.34 -4.82
CA LYS A 607 -20.69 -6.24 -5.89
C LYS A 607 -21.80 -6.40 -6.91
N TRP A 608 -21.43 -6.29 -8.18
CA TRP A 608 -22.32 -6.54 -9.31
C TRP A 608 -22.16 -7.98 -9.79
N SER A 609 -23.29 -8.60 -10.12
CA SER A 609 -23.35 -9.85 -10.87
C SER A 609 -23.57 -9.54 -12.34
N ILE A 610 -22.63 -9.94 -13.20
CA ILE A 610 -22.72 -9.72 -14.64
C ILE A 610 -22.94 -11.07 -15.32
N GLU A 611 -23.96 -11.14 -16.18
CA GLU A 611 -24.22 -12.30 -17.03
C GLU A 611 -23.97 -11.93 -18.50
N ILE A 612 -23.18 -12.74 -19.18
CA ILE A 612 -22.86 -12.59 -20.60
C ILE A 612 -23.22 -13.89 -21.32
N GLN A 613 -24.08 -13.81 -22.33
CA GLN A 613 -24.45 -14.96 -23.16
C GLN A 613 -23.70 -14.86 -24.49
N VAL A 614 -22.96 -15.91 -24.84
CA VAL A 614 -22.15 -15.99 -26.08
C VAL A 614 -22.58 -17.12 -26.98
#